data_AF-A0A963JEK1-F1
#
_entry.id   AF-A0A963JEK1-F1
#
_cell.length_a   1.000
_cell.length_b   1.000
_cell.length_c   1.000
_cell.angle_alpha   90.00
_cell.angle_beta   90.00
_cell.angle_gamma   90.00
#
_symmetry.space_group_name_H-M   'P 1'
#
loop_
_entity.id
_entity.type
_entity.pdbx_description
1 polymer ?
#
loop_
_entity_poly.entity_id
_entity_poly.type
_entity_poly.pdbx_seq_one_letter_code
_entity_poly.pdbx_strand_id
1 'polypeptide(L)' 'QKYGQTHDASLIWEGHKAGRDIGYCHMEKMHKLEALPATGFTISCFPHKIRGASAGWTRAVAIFDDALLPEKPAKV' A
#
# COMPACT_ATOMS: atom_id res chain seq x y z
N GLN A 1 8.22 -19.79 4.22
CA GLN A 1 9.23 -20.83 3.91
C GLN A 1 10.54 -20.63 4.70
N LYS A 2 11.23 -19.48 4.62
CA LYS A 2 12.49 -19.22 5.37
C LYS A 2 12.39 -19.37 6.90
N TYR A 3 11.33 -18.87 7.52
CA TYR A 3 11.10 -19.06 8.98
C TYR A 3 11.05 -20.54 9.37
N GLY A 4 10.40 -21.40 8.59
CA GLY A 4 10.29 -22.83 8.92
C GLY A 4 11.61 -23.61 8.83
N GLN A 5 12.65 -23.03 8.22
CA GLN A 5 13.99 -23.62 8.14
C GLN A 5 14.93 -23.09 9.23
N THR A 6 14.81 -21.79 9.54
CA THR A 6 15.73 -21.07 10.44
C THR A 6 15.19 -20.88 11.85
N HIS A 7 13.87 -20.96 12.01
CA HIS A 7 13.12 -20.53 13.19
C HIS A 7 13.43 -19.08 13.62
N ASP A 8 13.92 -18.25 12.70
CA ASP A 8 14.24 -16.85 12.99
C ASP A 8 12.96 -15.98 12.97
N ALA A 9 12.45 -15.66 14.16
CA ALA A 9 11.27 -14.82 14.34
C ALA A 9 11.43 -13.38 13.80
N SER A 10 12.66 -12.93 13.55
CA SER A 10 12.91 -11.59 12.98
C SER A 10 12.28 -11.45 11.58
N LEU A 11 12.17 -12.56 10.84
CA LEU A 11 11.59 -12.66 9.50
C LEU A 11 10.06 -12.56 9.46
N ILE A 12 9.39 -12.62 10.62
CA ILE A 12 7.92 -12.51 10.67
C ILE A 12 7.55 -11.03 10.65
N TRP A 13 6.52 -10.67 9.88
CA TRP A 13 5.98 -9.31 9.77
C TRP A 13 6.89 -8.28 9.08
N GLU A 14 7.80 -8.70 8.20
CA GLU A 14 8.66 -7.77 7.45
C GLU A 14 7.86 -6.66 6.75
N GLY A 15 6.73 -7.01 6.12
CA GLY A 15 5.84 -6.03 5.48
C GLY A 15 5.20 -5.02 6.46
N HIS A 16 5.00 -5.36 7.73
CA HIS A 16 4.56 -4.40 8.75
C HIS A 16 5.70 -3.51 9.25
N LYS A 17 6.94 -4.02 9.20
CA LYS A 17 8.13 -3.33 9.68
C LYS A 17 8.76 -2.41 8.64
N ALA A 18 8.41 -2.55 7.35
CA ALA A 18 8.94 -1.70 6.26
C ALA A 18 8.79 -0.20 6.53
N GLY A 19 7.72 0.23 7.22
CA GLY A 19 7.51 1.62 7.64
C GLY A 19 8.50 2.18 8.65
N ARG A 20 9.40 1.35 9.20
CA ARG A 20 10.52 1.81 10.05
C ARG A 20 11.67 2.38 9.23
N ASP A 21 11.85 1.88 8.00
CA ASP A 21 13.00 2.21 7.17
C ASP A 21 12.63 3.19 6.05
N ILE A 22 11.40 3.12 5.53
CA ILE A 22 10.93 3.95 4.42
C ILE A 22 9.52 4.50 4.66
N GLY A 23 9.17 5.58 3.95
CA GLY A 23 7.78 6.05 3.87
C GLY A 23 6.90 4.96 3.26
N TYR A 24 6.05 4.35 4.09
CA TYR A 24 5.26 3.19 3.70
C TYR A 24 3.89 3.22 4.38
N CYS A 25 2.85 3.02 3.57
CA CYS A 25 1.49 2.81 4.05
C CYS A 25 1.14 1.33 3.88
N HIS A 26 0.74 0.68 4.98
CA HIS A 26 0.20 -0.69 4.97
C HIS A 26 -1.32 -0.63 4.92
N MET A 27 -1.93 -1.25 3.90
CA MET A 27 -3.39 -1.34 3.77
C MET A 27 -3.81 -2.80 3.80
N GLU A 28 -4.75 -3.14 4.67
CA GLU A 28 -5.27 -4.49 4.84
C GLU A 28 -6.75 -4.56 4.49
N LYS A 29 -7.24 -5.77 4.22
CA LYS A 29 -8.66 -6.06 3.98
C LYS A 29 -9.27 -5.26 2.81
N MET A 30 -8.45 -4.94 1.81
CA MET A 30 -8.94 -4.35 0.57
C MET A 30 -9.78 -5.37 -0.21
N HIS A 31 -10.80 -4.88 -0.93
CA HIS A 31 -11.68 -5.65 -1.78
C HIS A 31 -11.75 -5.00 -3.17
N LYS A 32 -12.15 -5.76 -4.19
CA LYS A 32 -12.34 -5.30 -5.58
C LYS A 32 -11.03 -4.97 -6.32
N LEU A 33 -9.91 -5.52 -5.85
CA LEU A 33 -8.61 -5.35 -6.50
C LEU A 33 -8.57 -6.05 -7.87
N GLU A 34 -9.34 -7.13 -8.02
CA GLU A 34 -9.49 -7.88 -9.27
C GLU A 34 -10.14 -7.09 -10.41
N ALA A 35 -10.83 -5.99 -10.09
CA ALA A 35 -11.42 -5.10 -11.09
C ALA A 35 -10.45 -3.99 -11.55
N LEU A 36 -9.25 -3.90 -10.95
CA LEU A 36 -8.26 -2.89 -11.28
C LEU A 36 -7.23 -3.44 -12.28
N PRO A 37 -6.77 -2.62 -13.25
CA PRO A 37 -5.60 -2.98 -14.04
C PRO A 37 -4.34 -2.99 -13.14
N ALA A 38 -3.26 -3.60 -13.62
CA ALA A 38 -2.00 -3.65 -12.86
C ALA A 38 -1.39 -2.25 -12.59
N THR A 39 -1.62 -1.28 -13.50
CA THR A 39 -1.14 0.10 -13.43
C THR A 39 -2.11 1.06 -14.13
N GLY A 40 -1.88 2.37 -14.04
CA GLY A 40 -2.67 3.38 -14.78
C GLY A 40 -3.85 3.97 -13.99
N PHE A 41 -3.74 4.03 -12.67
CA PHE A 41 -4.70 4.72 -11.81
C PHE A 41 -3.98 5.34 -10.62
N THR A 42 -4.59 6.37 -10.03
CA THR A 42 -4.13 6.96 -8.78
C THR A 42 -4.97 6.41 -7.64
N ILE A 43 -4.34 6.03 -6.53
CA ILE A 43 -5.03 5.60 -5.32
C ILE A 43 -5.11 6.75 -4.31
N SER A 44 -6.29 6.96 -3.75
CA SER A 44 -6.50 7.85 -2.61
C SER A 44 -6.99 7.03 -1.42
N CYS A 45 -6.28 7.13 -0.30
CA CYS A 45 -6.49 6.27 0.88
C CYS A 45 -6.22 7.04 2.19
N PHE A 46 -6.82 8.21 2.34
CA PHE A 46 -6.66 9.01 3.57
C PHE A 46 -7.20 8.26 4.79
N PRO A 47 -6.41 8.06 5.84
CA PRO A 47 -6.87 7.40 7.06
C PRO A 47 -7.71 8.36 7.90
N HIS A 48 -8.71 7.82 8.59
CA HIS A 48 -9.40 8.56 9.64
C HIS A 48 -8.42 8.87 10.78
N LYS A 49 -8.33 10.15 11.18
CA LYS A 49 -7.39 10.58 12.23
C LYS A 49 -7.96 10.27 13.62
N ILE A 50 -7.48 9.19 14.22
CA ILE A 50 -7.88 8.75 15.56
C ILE A 50 -6.81 9.21 16.56
N ARG A 51 -7.24 9.88 17.65
CA ARG A 51 -6.32 10.39 18.68
C ARG A 51 -5.58 9.23 19.36
N GLY A 52 -4.25 9.28 19.32
CA GLY A 52 -3.38 8.30 19.98
C GLY A 52 -3.29 6.93 19.28
N ALA A 53 -3.91 6.77 18.11
CA ALA A 53 -3.82 5.52 17.35
C ALA A 53 -2.62 5.53 16.40
N SER A 54 -2.08 4.34 16.12
CA SER A 54 -1.05 4.12 15.11
C SER A 54 -1.62 3.99 13.69
N ALA A 55 -2.93 3.78 13.54
CA ALA A 55 -3.60 3.63 12.26
C ALA A 55 -5.07 4.04 12.35
N GLY A 56 -5.72 4.22 11.20
CA GLY A 56 -7.16 4.49 11.09
C GLY A 56 -7.76 3.82 9.88
N TRP A 57 -9.08 3.61 9.88
CA TRP A 57 -9.78 3.08 8.71
C TRP A 57 -9.77 4.10 7.57
N THR A 58 -9.84 3.61 6.33
CA THR A 58 -9.91 4.45 5.14
C THR A 58 -10.99 3.96 4.19
N ARG A 59 -11.57 4.90 3.45
CA ARG A 59 -12.29 4.58 2.22
C ARG A 59 -11.30 4.72 1.07
N ALA A 60 -10.62 3.62 0.75
CA ALA A 60 -9.71 3.59 -0.39
C ALA A 60 -10.51 3.69 -1.71
N VAL A 61 -10.05 4.53 -2.63
CA VAL A 61 -10.62 4.70 -3.97
C VAL A 61 -9.52 4.67 -5.03
N ALA A 62 -9.79 4.00 -6.14
CA ALA A 62 -9.00 4.11 -7.36
C ALA A 62 -9.62 5.18 -8.25
N ILE A 63 -8.79 6.10 -8.74
CA ILE A 63 -9.18 7.23 -9.57
C ILE A 63 -8.55 7.05 -10.95
N PHE A 64 -9.41 7.05 -11.97
CA PHE A 64 -9.02 6.99 -13.38
C PHE A 64 -9.18 8.39 -13.96
N ASP A 65 -8.07 9.12 -13.99
CA ASP A 65 -8.02 10.49 -14.51
C ASP A 65 -6.63 10.73 -15.10
N ASP A 66 -6.56 11.02 -16.40
CA ASP A 66 -5.32 11.29 -17.10
C ASP A 66 -4.59 12.53 -16.52
N ALA A 67 -5.32 13.48 -15.92
CA ALA A 67 -4.74 14.65 -15.27
C ALA A 67 -3.99 14.30 -13.97
N LEU A 68 -4.23 13.13 -13.37
CA LEU A 68 -3.58 12.66 -12.16
C LEU A 68 -2.46 11.65 -12.42
N LEU A 69 -2.32 11.19 -13.66
CA LEU A 69 -1.26 10.27 -14.04
C LEU A 69 0.00 11.08 -14.42
N PRO A 70 1.19 10.61 -14.05
CA PRO A 70 2.42 11.22 -14.56
C PRO A 70 2.41 11.16 -16.08
N GLU A 71 2.90 12.22 -16.74
CA GLU A 71 3.02 12.21 -18.20
C GLU A 71 3.81 10.97 -18.63
N LYS A 72 3.34 10.30 -19.69
CA LYS A 72 4.06 9.18 -20.27
C LYS A 72 5.50 9.62 -20.49
N PRO A 73 6.51 8.84 -20.06
CA PRO A 73 7.88 9.19 -20.35
C PRO A 73 7.99 9.42 -21.85
N ALA A 74 8.49 10.60 -22.23
CA ALA A 74 8.79 10.90 -23.62
C ALA A 74 9.57 9.70 -24.16
N LYS A 75 9.13 9.16 -25.31
CA LYS A 75 9.82 8.04 -25.94
C LYS A 75 11.30 8.41 -26.06
N VAL A 76 12.15 7.71 -25.33
CA VAL A 76 13.61 7.78 -25.48
C VAL A 76 13.98 7.19 -26.83
#